data_AF-A0A9X3GFJ3-F1
#
_entry.id   AF-A0A9X3GFJ3-F1
#
_cell.length_a   1.000
_cell.length_b   1.000
_cell.length_c   1.000
_cell.angle_alpha   90.00
_cell.angle_beta   90.00
_cell.angle_gamma   90.00
#
_symmetry.space_group_name_H-M   'P 1'
#
loop_
_entity.id
_entity.type
_entity.pdbx_description
1 polymer ?
#
loop_
_entity_poly.entity_id
_entity_poly.type
_entity_poly.pdbx_seq_one_letter_code
_entity_poly.pdbx_strand_id
1 'polypeptide(L)'
;MTTCAQLVYTSASRTLEGPGFGVVQLSPDWPAAVGDSRATLGPLISLGTGESFGLRHAADGRIAYRTVPAGTDAFGRPGNHLVHLLWDGDGRLTPRDVLAFRSAGGFLDGLPVEAEPSREMPAVEVPSARRSLPPLTAEDVDALVPAMAAVLAAVAAGAGVVGLPARTASGRDVAELVFGVLPRAMASAVALHVGTASVMGDAGAVRVHVDAGPDVTSDVVPDGQDTARARALLEAAAKKELCSDQLRKLETLDRWLFTDTWTGLDPAALTPTQLVGVLESEKAGWWLSSPDAVDVACAVAASAPEVEAALRAALERHPDVWDRLRDRELDAALTAVFSGAGRADVPIGFTGLTRAELCEAFTAELARGRRLPEVGGAAAALVEESVALPHPVVLLELTDDLAGLARLATSRPVVREALVREWAGVLEWPASSASLLGHLLLEDPDWFLTLGGSTPPSVVRAALPWAAERLAAPMVERLAVTVAASELAGQGWALRDVLFRSGLAEEEVAAIVARNFLVLAGDDGWPGEVARLTAGALGAGDGGEAPEGRRKTGMWPRRRR
;
A
#
# COMPACT_ATOMS: atom_id res chain seq x y z
N MET A 1 -19.34 -34.83 -12.56
CA MET A 1 -19.28 -35.98 -13.48
C MET A 1 -18.98 -35.45 -14.86
N THR A 2 -18.14 -36.16 -15.61
CA THR A 2 -17.78 -35.82 -16.98
C THR A 2 -18.23 -36.99 -17.86
N THR A 3 -19.05 -36.71 -18.87
CA THR A 3 -19.48 -37.71 -19.85
C THR A 3 -18.45 -37.76 -20.96
N CYS A 4 -17.81 -38.91 -21.13
CA CYS A 4 -16.71 -39.11 -22.06
C CYS A 4 -17.13 -40.04 -23.19
N ALA A 5 -16.94 -39.58 -24.42
CA ALA A 5 -16.93 -40.46 -25.59
C ALA A 5 -15.82 -41.51 -25.39
N GLN A 6 -16.05 -42.75 -25.80
CA GLN A 6 -15.10 -43.84 -25.58
C GLN A 6 -14.76 -44.60 -26.85
N LEU A 7 -13.54 -45.10 -26.92
CA LEU A 7 -13.05 -45.97 -27.98
C LEU A 7 -12.24 -47.11 -27.36
N VAL A 8 -12.61 -48.33 -27.70
CA VAL A 8 -11.95 -49.56 -27.24
C VAL A 8 -11.48 -50.34 -28.45
N TYR A 9 -10.22 -50.76 -28.44
CA TYR A 9 -9.66 -51.54 -29.54
C TYR A 9 -8.60 -52.53 -29.11
N THR A 10 -8.39 -53.54 -29.94
CA THR A 10 -7.25 -54.46 -29.82
C THR A 10 -6.09 -53.98 -30.70
N SER A 11 -4.88 -53.97 -30.18
CA SER A 11 -3.66 -53.66 -30.94
C SER A 11 -2.61 -54.74 -30.75
N ALA A 12 -1.80 -54.98 -31.78
CA ALA A 12 -0.67 -55.89 -31.72
C ALA A 12 0.60 -55.11 -32.05
N SER A 13 1.59 -55.11 -31.16
CA SER A 13 2.87 -54.44 -31.39
C SER A 13 3.63 -55.04 -32.59
N ARG A 14 3.40 -56.32 -32.89
CA ARG A 14 4.01 -57.06 -34.01
C ARG A 14 3.00 -58.05 -34.60
N THR A 15 2.79 -57.99 -35.90
CA THR A 15 2.08 -59.00 -36.71
C THR A 15 2.96 -59.40 -37.91
N LEU A 16 2.52 -60.41 -38.68
CA LEU A 16 3.21 -60.84 -39.91
C LEU A 16 3.31 -59.72 -40.98
N GLU A 17 2.42 -58.72 -40.92
CA GLU A 17 2.34 -57.59 -41.86
C GLU A 17 2.89 -56.27 -41.28
N GLY A 18 3.34 -56.25 -40.01
CA GLY A 18 3.77 -55.05 -39.29
C GLY A 18 3.01 -54.82 -37.97
N PRO A 19 3.08 -53.64 -37.34
CA PRO A 19 2.25 -53.35 -36.16
C PRO A 19 0.75 -53.39 -36.52
N GLY A 20 -0.02 -54.19 -35.79
CA GLY A 20 -1.42 -54.49 -36.08
C GLY A 20 -2.42 -53.67 -35.26
N PHE A 21 -3.59 -53.44 -35.86
CA PHE A 21 -4.75 -52.79 -35.27
C PHE A 21 -5.98 -53.63 -35.62
N GLY A 22 -6.71 -54.08 -34.60
CA GLY A 22 -7.71 -55.12 -34.72
C GLY A 22 -9.14 -54.59 -34.59
N VAL A 23 -9.96 -55.28 -33.80
CA VAL A 23 -11.36 -54.92 -33.55
C VAL A 23 -11.41 -53.56 -32.86
N VAL A 24 -12.33 -52.70 -33.33
CA VAL A 24 -12.58 -51.35 -32.83
C VAL A 24 -14.05 -51.22 -32.49
N GLN A 25 -14.32 -50.62 -31.34
CA GLN A 25 -15.63 -50.13 -30.96
C GLN A 25 -15.49 -48.69 -30.46
N LEU A 26 -16.41 -47.80 -30.84
CA LEU A 26 -16.34 -46.39 -30.52
C LEU A 26 -17.73 -45.82 -30.26
N SER A 27 -17.82 -44.77 -29.45
CA SER A 27 -19.06 -44.04 -29.25
C SER A 27 -19.36 -43.14 -30.44
N PRO A 28 -20.65 -42.86 -30.76
CA PRO A 28 -21.03 -41.96 -31.85
C PRO A 28 -20.35 -40.59 -31.80
N ASP A 29 -20.10 -40.06 -30.60
CA ASP A 29 -19.49 -38.75 -30.37
C ASP A 29 -17.94 -38.79 -30.34
N TRP A 30 -17.31 -39.88 -30.77
CA TRP A 30 -15.85 -39.95 -30.84
C TRP A 30 -15.30 -38.94 -31.87
N PRO A 31 -14.40 -38.03 -31.47
CA PRO A 31 -13.95 -36.94 -32.35
C PRO A 31 -13.04 -37.44 -33.48
N ALA A 32 -13.40 -37.11 -34.72
CA ALA A 32 -12.58 -37.42 -35.90
C ALA A 32 -11.15 -36.84 -35.81
N ALA A 33 -10.97 -35.72 -35.12
CA ALA A 33 -9.67 -35.06 -34.94
C ALA A 33 -8.66 -35.88 -34.11
N VAL A 34 -9.14 -36.72 -33.18
CA VAL A 34 -8.29 -37.67 -32.41
C VAL A 34 -7.97 -38.90 -33.26
N GLY A 35 -8.87 -39.24 -34.19
CA GLY A 35 -8.79 -40.39 -35.08
C GLY A 35 -9.11 -41.71 -34.39
N ASP A 36 -9.19 -42.77 -35.20
CA ASP A 36 -9.64 -44.11 -34.80
C ASP A 36 -8.69 -45.21 -35.30
N SER A 37 -7.50 -44.82 -35.76
CA SER A 37 -6.52 -45.72 -36.38
C SER A 37 -5.25 -45.83 -35.55
N ARG A 38 -4.43 -46.84 -35.82
CA ARG A 38 -3.10 -46.98 -35.20
C ARG A 38 -2.19 -45.78 -35.48
N ALA A 39 -2.30 -45.17 -36.66
CA ALA A 39 -1.45 -44.04 -37.03
C ALA A 39 -1.75 -42.80 -36.19
N THR A 40 -3.03 -42.57 -35.87
CA THR A 40 -3.49 -41.41 -35.10
C THR A 40 -3.42 -41.65 -33.59
N LEU A 41 -3.87 -42.82 -33.14
CA LEU A 41 -3.94 -43.16 -31.72
C LEU A 41 -2.61 -43.66 -31.17
N GLY A 42 -1.75 -44.19 -32.04
CA GLY A 42 -0.54 -44.85 -31.62
C GLY A 42 0.51 -43.97 -30.94
N PRO A 43 0.74 -42.73 -31.37
CA PRO A 43 1.60 -41.78 -30.66
C PRO A 43 1.04 -41.38 -29.28
N LEU A 44 -0.28 -41.49 -29.07
CA LEU A 44 -0.97 -41.08 -27.84
C LEU A 44 -0.83 -42.09 -26.71
N ILE A 45 -0.46 -43.34 -27.00
CA ILE A 45 -0.39 -44.40 -25.99
C ILE A 45 0.88 -45.24 -26.14
N SER A 46 1.44 -45.67 -25.03
CA SER A 46 2.55 -46.63 -25.04
C SER A 46 2.01 -48.06 -25.13
N LEU A 47 2.59 -48.89 -25.99
CA LEU A 47 2.29 -50.33 -26.08
C LEU A 47 3.51 -51.10 -25.54
N GLY A 48 3.56 -51.26 -24.21
CA GLY A 48 4.64 -51.93 -23.48
C GLY A 48 4.33 -53.38 -23.12
N THR A 49 5.17 -54.04 -22.32
CA THR A 49 4.93 -55.43 -21.89
C THR A 49 3.96 -55.56 -20.70
N GLY A 50 3.61 -54.45 -20.05
CA GLY A 50 2.69 -54.40 -18.92
C GLY A 50 1.52 -53.44 -19.14
N GLU A 51 0.71 -53.24 -18.10
CA GLU A 51 -0.33 -52.22 -18.08
C GLU A 51 0.29 -50.82 -18.19
N SER A 52 -0.35 -49.94 -18.96
CA SER A 52 -0.07 -48.51 -18.92
C SER A 52 -1.37 -47.72 -18.93
N PHE A 53 -1.47 -46.65 -18.17
CA PHE A 53 -2.64 -45.78 -18.15
C PHE A 53 -2.24 -44.34 -17.89
N GLY A 54 -3.17 -43.42 -18.11
CA GLY A 54 -2.92 -42.03 -17.80
C GLY A 54 -3.87 -41.05 -18.44
N LEU A 55 -3.45 -39.80 -18.46
CA LEU A 55 -4.18 -38.65 -19.00
C LEU A 55 -3.22 -37.86 -19.90
N ARG A 56 -3.63 -37.56 -21.13
CA ARG A 56 -2.89 -36.72 -22.06
C ARG A 56 -3.72 -35.56 -22.57
N HIS A 57 -3.06 -34.44 -22.84
CA HIS A 57 -3.63 -33.31 -23.57
C HIS A 57 -3.61 -33.61 -25.07
N ALA A 58 -4.70 -33.28 -25.75
CA ALA A 58 -4.80 -33.36 -27.21
C ALA A 58 -5.68 -32.23 -27.74
N ALA A 59 -5.08 -31.32 -28.54
CA ALA A 59 -5.68 -30.15 -29.17
C ALA A 59 -6.74 -29.41 -28.31
N ASP A 60 -8.01 -29.83 -28.40
CA ASP A 60 -9.15 -29.15 -27.77
C ASP A 60 -9.66 -29.85 -26.49
N GLY A 61 -8.98 -30.89 -26.00
CA GLY A 61 -9.47 -31.68 -24.87
C GLY A 61 -8.43 -32.60 -24.25
N ARG A 62 -8.92 -33.67 -23.60
CA ARG A 62 -8.09 -34.63 -22.88
C ARG A 62 -8.47 -36.06 -23.18
N ILE A 63 -7.46 -36.92 -23.21
CA ILE A 63 -7.62 -38.36 -23.43
C ILE A 63 -7.14 -39.08 -22.18
N ALA A 64 -8.07 -39.71 -21.46
CA ALA A 64 -7.72 -40.72 -20.47
C ALA A 64 -7.60 -42.07 -21.17
N TYR A 65 -6.57 -42.84 -20.86
CA TYR A 65 -6.33 -44.13 -21.51
C TYR A 65 -5.90 -45.20 -20.52
N ARG A 66 -6.17 -46.44 -20.89
CA ARG A 66 -5.58 -47.64 -20.31
C ARG A 66 -5.27 -48.63 -21.42
N THR A 67 -4.07 -49.19 -21.36
CA THR A 67 -3.57 -50.25 -22.20
C THR A 67 -3.25 -51.43 -21.30
N VAL A 68 -3.82 -52.60 -21.57
CA VAL A 68 -3.50 -53.84 -20.85
C VAL A 68 -3.09 -54.95 -21.82
N PRO A 69 -2.13 -55.81 -21.46
CA PRO A 69 -1.82 -57.00 -22.24
C PRO A 69 -3.06 -57.90 -22.35
N ALA A 70 -3.51 -58.17 -23.58
CA ALA A 70 -4.68 -59.01 -23.86
C ALA A 70 -4.33 -60.47 -24.14
N GLY A 71 -3.05 -60.85 -23.98
CA GLY A 71 -2.54 -62.21 -24.18
C GLY A 71 -1.47 -62.30 -25.25
N THR A 72 -1.28 -63.51 -25.76
CA THR A 72 -0.31 -63.82 -26.82
C THR A 72 -0.96 -63.80 -28.20
N ASP A 73 -0.16 -63.61 -29.25
CA ASP A 73 -0.62 -63.84 -30.62
C ASP A 73 -0.97 -65.31 -30.87
N ALA A 74 -1.47 -65.62 -32.09
CA ALA A 74 -1.78 -66.98 -32.51
C ALA A 74 -0.59 -67.96 -32.48
N PHE A 75 0.63 -67.45 -32.25
CA PHE A 75 1.89 -68.19 -32.15
C PHE A 75 2.46 -68.19 -30.71
N GLY A 76 1.70 -67.73 -29.71
CA GLY A 76 2.13 -67.73 -28.31
C GLY A 76 3.11 -66.62 -27.92
N ARG A 77 3.31 -65.60 -28.77
CA ARG A 77 4.24 -64.50 -28.49
C ARG A 77 3.51 -63.34 -27.80
N PRO A 78 4.10 -62.71 -26.77
CA PRO A 78 3.51 -61.53 -26.14
C PRO A 78 3.52 -60.35 -27.10
N GLY A 79 2.50 -59.48 -27.01
CA GLY A 79 2.46 -58.26 -27.81
C GLY A 79 1.07 -57.78 -28.23
N ASN A 80 0.01 -58.47 -27.80
CA ASN A 80 -1.37 -58.03 -27.99
C ASN A 80 -1.85 -57.23 -26.78
N HIS A 81 -2.59 -56.16 -27.06
CA HIS A 81 -3.07 -55.19 -26.08
C HIS A 81 -4.53 -54.89 -26.31
N LEU A 82 -5.27 -54.75 -25.22
CA LEU A 82 -6.53 -54.02 -25.20
C LEU A 82 -6.23 -52.58 -24.84
N VAL A 83 -6.77 -51.66 -25.62
CA VAL A 83 -6.67 -50.22 -25.38
C VAL A 83 -8.08 -49.68 -25.16
N HIS A 84 -8.26 -48.96 -24.07
CA HIS A 84 -9.48 -48.23 -23.78
C HIS A 84 -9.14 -46.74 -23.64
N LEU A 85 -9.77 -45.92 -24.46
CA LEU A 85 -9.62 -44.47 -24.50
C LEU A 85 -10.94 -43.79 -24.13
N LEU A 86 -10.86 -42.75 -23.33
CA LEU A 86 -11.95 -41.86 -22.96
C LEU A 86 -11.59 -40.44 -23.39
N TRP A 87 -12.44 -39.83 -24.21
CA TRP A 87 -12.29 -38.46 -24.67
C TRP A 87 -13.14 -37.51 -23.83
N ASP A 88 -12.50 -36.44 -23.36
CA ASP A 88 -13.14 -35.31 -22.71
C ASP A 88 -12.84 -34.02 -23.49
N GLY A 89 -13.81 -33.61 -24.31
CA GLY A 89 -13.72 -32.41 -25.14
C GLY A 89 -13.84 -31.11 -24.35
N ASP A 90 -14.30 -31.13 -23.11
CA ASP A 90 -14.33 -29.94 -22.25
C ASP A 90 -13.03 -29.78 -21.42
N GLY A 91 -12.13 -30.77 -21.47
CA GLY A 91 -10.86 -30.76 -20.74
C GLY A 91 -11.01 -30.65 -19.22
N ARG A 92 -12.08 -31.21 -18.65
CA ARG A 92 -12.41 -31.24 -17.21
C ARG A 92 -11.74 -32.37 -16.44
N LEU A 93 -11.34 -33.45 -17.10
CA LEU A 93 -10.68 -34.62 -16.50
C LEU A 93 -9.32 -34.23 -15.94
N THR A 94 -9.05 -34.68 -14.73
CA THR A 94 -7.78 -34.46 -14.03
C THR A 94 -7.09 -35.77 -13.70
N PRO A 95 -5.77 -35.76 -13.40
CA PRO A 95 -5.06 -36.98 -12.98
C PRO A 95 -5.76 -37.73 -11.84
N ARG A 96 -6.36 -36.99 -10.90
CA ARG A 96 -7.13 -37.57 -9.79
C ARG A 96 -8.35 -38.37 -10.26
N ASP A 97 -9.07 -37.88 -11.27
CA ASP A 97 -10.25 -38.58 -11.81
C ASP A 97 -9.84 -39.89 -12.48
N VAL A 98 -8.76 -39.87 -13.25
CA VAL A 98 -8.25 -41.06 -13.94
C VAL A 98 -7.74 -42.11 -12.96
N LEU A 99 -7.02 -41.69 -11.92
CA LEU A 99 -6.56 -42.59 -10.85
C LEU A 99 -7.74 -43.24 -10.12
N ALA A 100 -8.72 -42.43 -9.70
CA ALA A 100 -9.92 -42.93 -9.02
C ALA A 100 -10.73 -43.86 -9.93
N PHE A 101 -10.91 -43.49 -11.20
CA PHE A 101 -11.65 -44.29 -12.18
C PHE A 101 -10.97 -45.64 -12.44
N ARG A 102 -9.64 -45.69 -12.51
CA ARG A 102 -8.87 -46.94 -12.56
C ARG A 102 -9.06 -47.78 -11.30
N SER A 103 -8.89 -47.18 -10.12
CA SER A 103 -9.01 -47.91 -8.84
C SER A 103 -10.38 -48.55 -8.63
N ALA A 104 -11.43 -47.94 -9.20
CA ALA A 104 -12.81 -48.44 -9.17
C ALA A 104 -13.12 -49.47 -10.27
N GLY A 105 -12.16 -49.86 -11.10
CA GLY A 105 -12.38 -50.79 -12.22
C GLY A 105 -13.18 -50.19 -13.38
N GLY A 106 -13.17 -48.87 -13.55
CA GLY A 106 -13.95 -48.19 -14.58
C GLY A 106 -13.43 -48.43 -16.01
N PHE A 107 -12.16 -48.79 -16.16
CA PHE A 107 -11.62 -49.20 -17.47
C PHE A 107 -11.90 -50.67 -17.73
N LEU A 108 -12.29 -51.00 -18.97
CA LEU A 108 -12.47 -52.38 -19.40
C LEU A 108 -11.17 -53.21 -19.36
N ASP A 109 -11.31 -54.47 -18.94
CA ASP A 109 -10.26 -55.51 -18.96
C ASP A 109 -10.32 -56.39 -20.22
N GLY A 110 -11.42 -56.33 -20.98
CA GLY A 110 -11.64 -57.09 -22.20
C GLY A 110 -12.72 -56.44 -23.08
N LEU A 111 -12.76 -56.80 -24.36
CA LEU A 111 -13.94 -56.55 -25.18
C LEU A 111 -15.11 -57.40 -24.64
N PRO A 112 -16.35 -56.88 -24.59
CA PRO A 112 -17.50 -57.68 -24.19
C PRO A 112 -17.64 -58.96 -25.04
N VAL A 113 -18.10 -60.06 -24.45
CA VAL A 113 -18.20 -61.35 -25.17
C VAL A 113 -19.23 -61.30 -26.30
N GLU A 114 -20.25 -60.45 -26.17
CA GLU A 114 -21.30 -60.22 -27.17
C GLU A 114 -21.00 -59.04 -28.11
N ALA A 115 -19.81 -58.45 -28.00
CA ALA A 115 -19.42 -57.32 -28.82
C ALA A 115 -19.07 -57.82 -30.24
N GLU A 116 -20.07 -57.92 -31.11
CA GLU A 116 -19.83 -57.91 -32.55
C GLU A 116 -19.07 -56.61 -32.91
N PRO A 117 -18.28 -56.59 -34.01
CA PRO A 117 -17.60 -55.38 -34.47
C PRO A 117 -18.62 -54.31 -34.90
N SER A 118 -19.16 -53.58 -33.93
CA SER A 118 -20.11 -52.49 -34.11
C SER A 118 -19.44 -51.16 -33.81
N ARG A 119 -19.91 -50.10 -34.48
CA ARG A 119 -19.38 -48.74 -34.35
C ARG A 119 -20.04 -47.93 -33.25
N GLU A 120 -20.77 -48.57 -32.33
CA GLU A 120 -21.63 -47.87 -31.38
C GLU A 120 -21.45 -48.41 -29.96
N MET A 121 -20.70 -47.65 -29.16
CA MET A 121 -20.63 -47.80 -27.71
C MET A 121 -21.33 -46.63 -27.00
N PRO A 122 -21.98 -46.85 -25.84
CA PRO A 122 -22.49 -45.74 -25.04
C PRO A 122 -21.34 -44.85 -24.54
N ALA A 123 -21.58 -43.60 -24.21
CA ALA A 123 -20.58 -42.78 -23.51
C ALA A 123 -20.36 -43.27 -22.07
N VAL A 124 -19.18 -43.03 -21.50
CA VAL A 124 -18.83 -43.38 -20.11
C VAL A 124 -18.99 -42.16 -19.22
N GLU A 125 -19.67 -42.33 -18.09
CA GLU A 125 -19.65 -41.30 -17.04
C GLU A 125 -18.43 -41.51 -16.14
N VAL A 126 -17.52 -40.54 -16.14
CA VAL A 126 -16.38 -40.49 -15.22
C VAL A 126 -16.76 -39.60 -14.03
N PRO A 127 -16.87 -40.16 -12.81
CA PRO A 127 -17.12 -39.37 -11.61
C PRO A 127 -15.99 -38.39 -11.35
N SER A 128 -16.34 -37.18 -10.93
CA SER A 128 -15.36 -36.21 -10.46
C SER A 128 -14.87 -36.67 -9.08
N ALA A 129 -13.64 -37.17 -9.00
CA ALA A 129 -13.07 -37.70 -7.79
C ALA A 129 -12.98 -36.60 -6.72
N ARG A 130 -13.62 -36.85 -5.57
CA ARG A 130 -13.52 -35.98 -4.40
C ARG A 130 -12.10 -36.08 -3.83
N ARG A 131 -11.62 -34.98 -3.26
CA ARG A 131 -10.37 -34.97 -2.52
C ARG A 131 -10.55 -35.87 -1.28
N SER A 132 -9.88 -37.02 -1.25
CA SER A 132 -9.84 -37.90 -0.08
C SER A 132 -8.69 -37.46 0.82
N LEU A 133 -8.92 -37.46 2.13
CA LEU A 133 -7.87 -37.21 3.11
C LEU A 133 -7.12 -38.53 3.34
N PRO A 134 -5.91 -38.73 2.77
CA PRO A 134 -5.18 -39.95 3.07
C PRO A 134 -4.74 -39.90 4.54
N PRO A 135 -4.80 -41.01 5.29
CA PRO A 135 -4.23 -41.08 6.62
C PRO A 135 -2.70 -41.04 6.52
N LEU A 136 -2.12 -39.85 6.45
CA LEU A 136 -0.67 -39.65 6.37
C LEU A 136 -0.06 -39.68 7.77
N THR A 137 1.00 -40.47 7.94
CA THR A 137 1.89 -40.44 9.09
C THR A 137 3.05 -39.47 8.82
N ALA A 138 3.82 -39.11 9.86
CA ALA A 138 5.00 -38.27 9.69
C ALA A 138 6.03 -38.90 8.72
N GLU A 139 6.19 -40.22 8.77
CA GLU A 139 7.08 -40.95 7.86
C GLU A 139 6.62 -40.85 6.39
N ASP A 140 5.30 -40.86 6.15
CA ASP A 140 4.77 -40.66 4.79
C ASP A 140 5.00 -39.24 4.30
N VAL A 141 4.85 -38.25 5.18
CA VAL A 141 5.13 -36.85 4.83
C VAL A 141 6.58 -36.74 4.35
N ASP A 142 7.54 -37.23 5.14
CA ASP A 142 8.96 -37.18 4.78
C ASP A 142 9.26 -37.94 3.47
N ALA A 143 8.61 -39.09 3.25
CA ALA A 143 8.77 -39.87 2.02
C ALA A 143 8.17 -39.19 0.78
N LEU A 144 7.08 -38.43 0.93
CA LEU A 144 6.35 -37.80 -0.18
C LEU A 144 6.83 -36.39 -0.52
N VAL A 145 7.52 -35.70 0.39
CA VAL A 145 8.02 -34.34 0.19
C VAL A 145 8.81 -34.19 -1.12
N PRO A 146 9.80 -35.04 -1.46
CA PRO A 146 10.58 -34.88 -2.69
C PRO A 146 9.71 -34.98 -3.96
N ALA A 147 8.78 -35.94 -3.97
CA ALA A 147 7.85 -36.18 -5.06
C ALA A 147 6.88 -35.00 -5.26
N MET A 148 6.28 -34.51 -4.17
CA MET A 148 5.37 -33.36 -4.20
C MET A 148 6.11 -32.08 -4.59
N ALA A 149 7.33 -31.85 -4.09
CA ALA A 149 8.13 -30.68 -4.41
C ALA A 149 8.47 -30.63 -5.91
N ALA A 150 8.87 -31.75 -6.51
CA ALA A 150 9.14 -31.81 -7.94
C ALA A 150 7.89 -31.53 -8.80
N VAL A 151 6.71 -32.01 -8.40
CA VAL A 151 5.45 -31.70 -9.08
C VAL A 151 5.10 -30.23 -8.95
N LEU A 152 5.23 -29.63 -7.77
CA LEU A 152 4.98 -28.21 -7.54
C LEU A 152 5.95 -27.34 -8.35
N ALA A 153 7.23 -27.71 -8.42
CA ALA A 153 8.23 -27.02 -9.22
C ALA A 153 7.89 -27.09 -10.73
N ALA A 154 7.45 -28.25 -11.23
CA ALA A 154 7.04 -28.40 -12.63
C ALA A 154 5.77 -27.59 -12.95
N VAL A 155 4.83 -27.50 -12.00
CA VAL A 155 3.64 -26.63 -12.10
C VAL A 155 4.04 -25.16 -12.07
N ALA A 156 5.02 -24.77 -11.25
CA ALA A 156 5.54 -23.40 -11.18
C ALA A 156 6.20 -22.97 -12.50
N ALA A 157 7.03 -23.85 -13.06
CA ALA A 157 7.68 -23.65 -14.35
C ALA A 157 6.70 -23.70 -15.53
N GLY A 158 5.50 -24.24 -15.31
CA GLY A 158 4.50 -24.46 -16.35
C GLY A 158 5.00 -25.39 -17.45
N ALA A 159 5.97 -26.25 -17.15
CA ALA A 159 6.53 -27.29 -18.02
C ALA A 159 7.42 -28.24 -17.19
N GLY A 160 7.47 -29.52 -17.57
CA GLY A 160 8.45 -30.45 -17.00
C GLY A 160 8.03 -31.91 -17.00
N VAL A 161 9.01 -32.80 -16.81
CA VAL A 161 8.80 -34.23 -16.60
C VAL A 161 9.30 -34.60 -15.22
N VAL A 162 8.43 -35.20 -14.41
CA VAL A 162 8.72 -35.63 -13.04
C VAL A 162 8.53 -37.13 -12.92
N GLY A 163 9.55 -37.83 -12.44
CA GLY A 163 9.46 -39.23 -12.06
C GLY A 163 8.96 -39.37 -10.62
N LEU A 164 7.80 -39.97 -10.43
CA LEU A 164 7.29 -40.37 -9.13
C LEU A 164 7.58 -41.87 -8.91
N PRO A 165 8.05 -42.28 -7.73
CA PRO A 165 8.12 -43.69 -7.38
C PRO A 165 6.73 -44.32 -7.42
N ALA A 166 6.61 -45.60 -7.80
CA ALA A 166 5.31 -46.27 -7.86
C ALA A 166 4.65 -46.35 -6.48
N ARG A 167 5.46 -46.68 -5.47
CA ARG A 167 5.02 -46.92 -4.10
C ARG A 167 5.93 -46.22 -3.09
N THR A 168 5.38 -45.81 -1.96
CA THR A 168 6.14 -45.45 -0.77
C THR A 168 6.79 -46.71 -0.15
N ALA A 169 7.74 -46.54 0.78
CA ALA A 169 8.29 -47.67 1.55
C ALA A 169 7.21 -48.46 2.30
N SER A 170 6.10 -47.80 2.66
CA SER A 170 4.92 -48.42 3.27
C SER A 170 3.96 -49.09 2.27
N GLY A 171 4.32 -49.19 0.98
CA GLY A 171 3.52 -49.83 -0.06
C GLY A 171 2.34 -49.02 -0.60
N ARG A 172 2.24 -47.72 -0.32
CA ARG A 172 1.13 -46.87 -0.80
C ARG A 172 1.42 -46.25 -2.16
N ASP A 173 0.40 -46.10 -3.01
CA ASP A 173 0.55 -45.47 -4.33
C ASP A 173 0.84 -43.98 -4.20
N VAL A 174 2.01 -43.57 -4.69
CA VAL A 174 2.50 -42.18 -4.54
C VAL A 174 1.70 -41.23 -5.41
N ALA A 175 1.29 -41.64 -6.61
CA ALA A 175 0.52 -40.80 -7.51
C ALA A 175 -0.88 -40.53 -6.92
N GLU A 176 -1.52 -41.55 -6.35
CA GLU A 176 -2.79 -41.38 -5.64
C GLU A 176 -2.69 -40.41 -4.46
N LEU A 177 -1.60 -40.48 -3.68
CA LEU A 177 -1.40 -39.58 -2.54
C LEU A 177 -1.10 -38.14 -2.99
N VAL A 178 -0.19 -37.95 -3.96
CA VAL A 178 0.19 -36.62 -4.46
C VAL A 178 -1.01 -35.90 -5.08
N PHE A 179 -1.71 -36.54 -6.02
CA PHE A 179 -2.89 -35.93 -6.66
C PHE A 179 -4.14 -35.96 -5.77
N GLY A 180 -4.14 -36.78 -4.72
CA GLY A 180 -5.11 -36.74 -3.63
C GLY A 180 -4.99 -35.48 -2.80
N VAL A 181 -3.79 -34.92 -2.60
CA VAL A 181 -3.58 -33.69 -1.82
C VAL A 181 -3.60 -32.42 -2.66
N LEU A 182 -2.98 -32.43 -3.85
CA LEU A 182 -2.81 -31.26 -4.74
C LEU A 182 -4.16 -30.71 -5.25
N PRO A 183 -4.39 -29.38 -5.29
CA PRO A 183 -5.65 -28.83 -5.82
C PRO A 183 -5.96 -29.22 -7.26
N ARG A 184 -7.26 -29.52 -7.52
CA ARG A 184 -7.74 -29.90 -8.85
C ARG A 184 -7.36 -28.88 -9.92
N ALA A 185 -7.56 -27.59 -9.66
CA ALA A 185 -7.30 -26.57 -10.65
C ALA A 185 -5.79 -26.33 -10.90
N MET A 186 -4.91 -26.57 -9.91
CA MET A 186 -3.45 -26.62 -10.13
C MET A 186 -3.03 -27.86 -10.93
N ALA A 187 -3.69 -29.00 -10.71
CA ALA A 187 -3.46 -30.23 -11.47
C ALA A 187 -4.03 -30.19 -12.90
N SER A 188 -4.68 -29.09 -13.30
CA SER A 188 -5.31 -29.00 -14.62
C SER A 188 -4.28 -29.04 -15.74
N ALA A 189 -3.12 -28.42 -15.61
CA ALA A 189 -2.07 -28.48 -16.64
C ALA A 189 -1.29 -29.82 -16.67
N VAL A 190 -1.64 -30.76 -15.80
CA VAL A 190 -0.86 -31.99 -15.58
C VAL A 190 -1.41 -33.15 -16.40
N ALA A 191 -0.56 -33.69 -17.27
CA ALA A 191 -0.69 -35.00 -17.88
C ALA A 191 -0.02 -36.06 -16.99
N LEU A 192 -0.61 -37.25 -16.97
CA LEU A 192 -0.15 -38.37 -16.17
C LEU A 192 0.15 -39.56 -17.10
N HIS A 193 1.29 -40.19 -16.93
CA HIS A 193 1.60 -41.46 -17.58
C HIS A 193 2.14 -42.45 -16.54
N VAL A 194 1.42 -43.54 -16.34
CA VAL A 194 1.83 -44.66 -15.48
C VAL A 194 2.02 -45.87 -16.38
N GLY A 195 3.22 -46.46 -16.42
CA GLY A 195 3.48 -47.62 -17.28
C GLY A 195 4.95 -47.83 -17.63
N THR A 196 5.29 -49.00 -18.18
CA THR A 196 6.68 -49.49 -18.23
C THR A 196 7.61 -48.75 -19.20
N ALA A 197 8.76 -48.29 -18.70
CA ALA A 197 10.04 -48.44 -19.39
C ALA A 197 10.80 -49.61 -18.74
N SER A 198 10.57 -50.84 -19.22
CA SER A 198 11.40 -52.03 -18.99
C SER A 198 12.06 -52.18 -17.59
N VAL A 199 11.30 -52.47 -16.54
CA VAL A 199 11.73 -53.34 -15.42
C VAL A 199 10.47 -54.02 -14.89
N MET A 200 10.52 -55.32 -14.63
CA MET A 200 9.36 -56.17 -14.32
C MET A 200 8.58 -55.74 -13.07
N GLY A 201 7.25 -55.86 -13.12
CA GLY A 201 6.32 -55.80 -11.98
C GLY A 201 5.74 -54.42 -11.65
N ASP A 202 4.86 -54.36 -10.64
CA ASP A 202 4.18 -53.18 -10.05
C ASP A 202 5.12 -52.07 -9.52
N ALA A 203 6.36 -52.01 -9.98
CA ALA A 203 7.44 -51.13 -9.54
C ALA A 203 7.82 -50.05 -10.59
N GLY A 204 7.07 -49.90 -11.68
CA GLY A 204 7.37 -48.91 -12.72
C GLY A 204 7.16 -47.47 -12.25
N ALA A 205 8.16 -46.60 -12.41
CA ALA A 205 8.04 -45.18 -12.06
C ALA A 205 6.91 -44.49 -12.85
N VAL A 206 6.10 -43.71 -12.15
CA VAL A 206 5.04 -42.88 -12.72
C VAL A 206 5.69 -41.63 -13.31
N ARG A 207 5.45 -41.34 -14.59
CA ARG A 207 5.90 -40.10 -15.23
C ARG A 207 4.77 -39.08 -15.24
N VAL A 208 4.97 -37.99 -14.53
CA VAL A 208 4.09 -36.82 -14.56
C VAL A 208 4.64 -35.85 -15.57
N HIS A 209 3.80 -35.42 -16.50
CA HIS A 209 4.15 -34.43 -17.51
C HIS A 209 3.33 -33.17 -17.23
N VAL A 210 3.99 -32.02 -17.07
CA VAL A 210 3.32 -30.72 -17.08
C VAL A 210 3.59 -30.11 -18.45
N ASP A 211 2.54 -29.82 -19.22
CA ASP A 211 2.58 -29.35 -20.62
C ASP A 211 3.61 -28.20 -20.77
N ALA A 212 4.45 -28.06 -21.80
CA ALA A 212 4.07 -27.98 -23.21
C ALA A 212 5.12 -28.52 -24.20
N GLY A 213 4.67 -29.40 -25.11
CA GLY A 213 5.32 -29.62 -26.41
C GLY A 213 6.47 -30.64 -26.45
N PRO A 214 6.87 -31.08 -27.67
CA PRO A 214 7.83 -32.18 -27.87
C PRO A 214 9.28 -31.87 -27.46
N ASP A 215 9.61 -30.63 -27.07
CA ASP A 215 11.00 -30.13 -26.85
C ASP A 215 11.28 -29.63 -25.41
N VAL A 216 10.56 -30.11 -24.38
CA VAL A 216 10.81 -29.69 -22.99
C VAL A 216 12.08 -30.34 -22.42
N THR A 217 12.97 -29.52 -21.85
CA THR A 217 14.20 -29.95 -21.17
C THR A 217 13.90 -30.89 -20.00
N SER A 218 14.69 -31.96 -19.89
CA SER A 218 14.59 -32.97 -18.84
C SER A 218 14.98 -32.42 -17.46
N ASP A 219 14.22 -32.84 -16.46
CA ASP A 219 14.40 -32.67 -15.00
C ASP A 219 14.22 -31.25 -14.44
N VAL A 220 13.04 -31.03 -13.85
CA VAL A 220 12.79 -29.86 -12.99
C VAL A 220 13.41 -30.12 -11.62
N VAL A 221 14.30 -29.25 -11.18
CA VAL A 221 14.93 -29.33 -9.85
C VAL A 221 14.15 -28.45 -8.88
N PRO A 222 13.50 -29.02 -7.84
CA PRO A 222 12.79 -28.23 -6.85
C PRO A 222 13.77 -27.42 -5.99
N ASP A 223 13.37 -26.21 -5.61
CA ASP A 223 14.14 -25.37 -4.70
C ASP A 223 13.74 -25.58 -3.22
N GLY A 224 14.32 -24.79 -2.33
CA GLY A 224 14.00 -24.82 -0.90
C GLY A 224 12.56 -24.40 -0.59
N GLN A 225 11.98 -23.49 -1.38
CA GLN A 225 10.60 -23.02 -1.22
C GLN A 225 9.60 -24.09 -1.68
N ASP A 226 9.88 -24.79 -2.79
CA ASP A 226 9.07 -25.92 -3.26
C ASP A 226 9.06 -27.06 -2.23
N THR A 227 10.21 -27.32 -1.61
CA THR A 227 10.34 -28.33 -0.55
C THR A 227 9.55 -27.94 0.70
N ALA A 228 9.62 -26.67 1.12
CA ALA A 228 8.85 -26.15 2.23
C ALA A 228 7.33 -26.20 1.96
N ARG A 229 6.92 -25.81 0.74
CA ARG A 229 5.52 -25.85 0.27
C ARG A 229 4.98 -27.28 0.24
N ALA A 230 5.76 -28.22 -0.31
CA ALA A 230 5.42 -29.64 -0.33
C ALA A 230 5.21 -30.18 1.09
N ARG A 231 6.14 -29.90 2.00
CA ARG A 231 6.05 -30.32 3.40
C ARG A 231 4.83 -29.74 4.08
N ALA A 232 4.63 -28.42 4.01
CA ALA A 232 3.48 -27.75 4.65
C ALA A 232 2.14 -28.27 4.11
N LEU A 233 2.03 -28.51 2.80
CA LEU A 233 0.83 -29.05 2.17
C LEU A 233 0.53 -30.49 2.63
N LEU A 234 1.56 -31.34 2.73
CA LEU A 234 1.42 -32.71 3.22
C LEU A 234 1.12 -32.78 4.72
N GLU A 235 1.73 -31.91 5.53
CA GLU A 235 1.44 -31.79 6.96
C GLU A 235 0.02 -31.29 7.23
N ALA A 236 -0.47 -30.33 6.44
CA ALA A 236 -1.87 -29.90 6.52
C ALA A 236 -2.82 -31.05 6.18
N ALA A 237 -2.53 -31.82 5.13
CA ALA A 237 -3.31 -33.00 4.78
C ALA A 237 -3.27 -34.07 5.89
N ALA A 238 -2.13 -34.29 6.54
CA ALA A 238 -2.00 -35.18 7.70
C ALA A 238 -2.86 -34.72 8.90
N LYS A 239 -3.01 -33.40 9.07
CA LYS A 239 -3.92 -32.77 10.05
C LYS A 239 -5.39 -32.71 9.60
N LYS A 240 -5.73 -33.31 8.44
CA LYS A 240 -7.07 -33.32 7.85
C LYS A 240 -7.55 -31.98 7.31
N GLU A 241 -6.62 -31.09 6.97
CA GLU A 241 -6.89 -29.78 6.38
C GLU A 241 -6.49 -29.77 4.90
N LEU A 242 -7.42 -29.34 4.04
CA LEU A 242 -7.17 -29.22 2.60
C LEU A 242 -7.59 -27.85 2.11
N CYS A 243 -6.74 -27.24 1.29
CA CYS A 243 -7.06 -25.99 0.62
C CYS A 243 -8.12 -26.19 -0.48
N SER A 244 -8.74 -25.10 -0.94
CA SER A 244 -9.79 -25.14 -1.97
C SER A 244 -9.33 -25.82 -3.27
N ASP A 245 -10.19 -26.64 -3.88
CA ASP A 245 -9.96 -27.28 -5.19
C ASP A 245 -9.91 -26.28 -6.36
N GLN A 246 -10.35 -25.04 -6.14
CA GLN A 246 -10.36 -23.97 -7.14
C GLN A 246 -9.04 -23.17 -7.19
N LEU A 247 -8.11 -23.42 -6.27
CA LEU A 247 -6.80 -22.76 -6.29
C LEU A 247 -6.03 -23.14 -7.56
N ARG A 248 -5.54 -22.13 -8.28
CA ARG A 248 -4.77 -22.29 -9.53
C ARG A 248 -3.33 -21.79 -9.42
N LYS A 249 -3.09 -20.85 -8.52
CA LYS A 249 -1.85 -20.06 -8.41
C LYS A 249 -1.08 -20.47 -7.16
N LEU A 250 0.25 -20.56 -7.29
CA LEU A 250 1.14 -20.91 -6.17
C LEU A 250 1.14 -19.82 -5.10
N GLU A 251 1.01 -18.55 -5.47
CA GLU A 251 0.98 -17.44 -4.51
C GLU A 251 -0.23 -17.53 -3.58
N THR A 252 -1.38 -17.95 -4.11
CA THR A 252 -2.59 -18.16 -3.31
C THR A 252 -2.48 -19.40 -2.42
N LEU A 253 -1.77 -20.44 -2.89
CA LEU A 253 -1.45 -21.61 -2.07
C LEU A 253 -0.50 -21.24 -0.93
N ASP A 254 0.54 -20.46 -1.21
CA ASP A 254 1.51 -20.00 -0.21
C ASP A 254 0.84 -19.18 0.87
N ARG A 255 -0.09 -18.30 0.49
CA ARG A 255 -0.90 -17.57 1.47
C ARG A 255 -1.67 -18.53 2.38
N TRP A 256 -2.36 -19.52 1.82
CA TRP A 256 -3.08 -20.49 2.65
C TRP A 256 -2.16 -21.29 3.59
N LEU A 257 -0.97 -21.67 3.12
CA LEU A 257 -0.02 -22.50 3.88
C LEU A 257 0.74 -21.72 4.96
N PHE A 258 1.16 -20.49 4.65
CA PHE A 258 2.21 -19.82 5.41
C PHE A 258 1.78 -18.51 6.06
N THR A 259 0.55 -18.03 5.86
CA THR A 259 0.08 -16.78 6.49
C THR A 259 0.32 -16.78 8.00
N ASP A 260 0.04 -17.89 8.68
CA ASP A 260 0.24 -18.02 10.13
C ASP A 260 1.72 -17.87 10.50
N THR A 261 2.60 -18.50 9.73
CA THR A 261 4.05 -18.37 9.91
C THR A 261 4.49 -16.93 9.67
N TRP A 262 4.05 -16.29 8.58
CA TRP A 262 4.41 -14.92 8.25
C TRP A 262 3.94 -13.91 9.28
N THR A 263 2.74 -14.10 9.85
CA THR A 263 2.24 -13.23 10.93
C THR A 263 3.07 -13.28 12.22
N GLY A 264 3.86 -14.34 12.40
CA GLY A 264 4.78 -14.49 13.55
C GLY A 264 6.23 -14.09 13.26
N LEU A 265 6.57 -13.72 12.02
CA LEU A 265 7.89 -13.21 11.68
C LEU A 265 8.02 -11.72 12.01
N ASP A 266 9.26 -11.25 12.09
CA ASP A 266 9.56 -9.83 12.13
C ASP A 266 8.99 -9.14 10.87
N PRO A 267 8.13 -8.11 11.00
CA PRO A 267 7.58 -7.39 9.86
C PRO A 267 8.64 -6.93 8.85
N ALA A 268 9.81 -6.49 9.33
CA ALA A 268 10.89 -5.99 8.47
C ALA A 268 11.55 -7.08 7.60
N ALA A 269 11.38 -8.36 7.95
CA ALA A 269 11.92 -9.49 7.20
C ALA A 269 10.98 -10.00 6.10
N LEU A 270 9.73 -9.51 6.05
CA LEU A 270 8.74 -9.96 5.09
C LEU A 270 8.98 -9.34 3.71
N THR A 271 8.87 -10.17 2.66
CA THR A 271 8.87 -9.69 1.28
C THR A 271 7.55 -8.98 0.94
N PRO A 272 7.48 -8.11 -0.08
CA PRO A 272 6.23 -7.45 -0.48
C PRO A 272 5.08 -8.42 -0.73
N THR A 273 5.34 -9.57 -1.36
CA THR A 273 4.32 -10.61 -1.60
C THR A 273 3.83 -11.26 -0.30
N GLN A 274 4.71 -11.47 0.67
CA GLN A 274 4.34 -11.99 1.98
C GLN A 274 3.52 -10.97 2.78
N LEU A 275 3.88 -9.68 2.70
CA LEU A 275 3.10 -8.58 3.30
C LEU A 275 1.69 -8.54 2.73
N VAL A 276 1.52 -8.60 1.40
CA VAL A 276 0.19 -8.70 0.78
C VAL A 276 -0.57 -9.92 1.31
N GLY A 277 0.09 -11.07 1.45
CA GLY A 277 -0.50 -12.27 2.03
C GLY A 277 -1.02 -12.09 3.46
N VAL A 278 -0.22 -11.46 4.32
CA VAL A 278 -0.59 -11.14 5.71
C VAL A 278 -1.74 -10.12 5.75
N LEU A 279 -1.65 -9.05 4.96
CA LEU A 279 -2.65 -7.98 4.91
C LEU A 279 -4.01 -8.47 4.39
N GLU A 280 -4.04 -9.39 3.43
CA GLU A 280 -5.28 -9.98 2.91
C GLU A 280 -5.88 -11.05 3.84
N SER A 281 -5.17 -11.46 4.88
CA SER A 281 -5.64 -12.49 5.81
C SER A 281 -6.68 -11.97 6.81
N GLU A 282 -7.35 -12.90 7.51
CA GLU A 282 -8.24 -12.60 8.64
C GLU A 282 -7.49 -12.07 9.87
N LYS A 283 -6.18 -12.31 9.95
CA LYS A 283 -5.32 -11.88 11.05
C LYS A 283 -4.76 -10.47 10.85
N ALA A 284 -5.04 -9.82 9.72
CA ALA A 284 -4.51 -8.51 9.37
C ALA A 284 -4.78 -7.45 10.46
N GLY A 285 -6.00 -7.38 11.00
CA GLY A 285 -6.32 -6.40 12.05
C GLY A 285 -5.52 -6.59 13.35
N TRP A 286 -5.29 -7.85 13.76
CA TRP A 286 -4.43 -8.14 14.91
C TRP A 286 -2.97 -7.82 14.61
N TRP A 287 -2.47 -8.22 13.44
CA TRP A 287 -1.08 -7.99 13.05
C TRP A 287 -0.75 -6.49 12.93
N LEU A 288 -1.65 -5.71 12.32
CA LEU A 288 -1.58 -4.26 12.23
C LEU A 288 -1.86 -3.53 13.56
N SER A 289 -2.24 -4.24 14.63
CA SER A 289 -2.26 -3.62 15.96
C SER A 289 -0.85 -3.40 16.52
N SER A 290 0.18 -4.03 15.93
CA SER A 290 1.58 -3.76 16.24
C SER A 290 2.07 -2.51 15.48
N PRO A 291 2.59 -1.48 16.16
CA PRO A 291 3.05 -0.27 15.49
C PRO A 291 4.19 -0.52 14.49
N ASP A 292 5.12 -1.42 14.80
CA ASP A 292 6.23 -1.79 13.91
C ASP A 292 5.73 -2.39 12.58
N ALA A 293 4.67 -3.21 12.67
CA ALA A 293 4.06 -3.83 11.49
C ALA A 293 3.41 -2.80 10.58
N VAL A 294 2.75 -1.80 11.17
CA VAL A 294 2.14 -0.70 10.42
C VAL A 294 3.20 0.17 9.77
N ASP A 295 4.26 0.54 10.50
CA ASP A 295 5.35 1.36 9.96
C ASP A 295 6.03 0.69 8.76
N VAL A 296 6.33 -0.61 8.87
CA VAL A 296 6.91 -1.37 7.76
C VAL A 296 5.94 -1.45 6.58
N ALA A 297 4.66 -1.74 6.82
CA ALA A 297 3.66 -1.82 5.76
C ALA A 297 3.50 -0.47 5.03
N CYS A 298 3.44 0.65 5.77
CA CYS A 298 3.39 2.00 5.21
C CYS A 298 4.65 2.36 4.42
N ALA A 299 5.84 2.02 4.94
CA ALA A 299 7.11 2.27 4.27
C ALA A 299 7.23 1.49 2.95
N VAL A 300 6.85 0.21 2.94
CA VAL A 300 6.88 -0.62 1.73
C VAL A 300 5.81 -0.17 0.73
N ALA A 301 4.62 0.22 1.20
CA ALA A 301 3.54 0.73 0.35
C ALA A 301 3.95 1.94 -0.50
N ALA A 302 4.87 2.79 -0.01
CA ALA A 302 5.41 3.92 -0.77
C ALA A 302 6.18 3.49 -2.05
N SER A 303 6.65 2.24 -2.11
CA SER A 303 7.43 1.70 -3.23
C SER A 303 6.78 0.52 -3.96
N ALA A 304 5.70 -0.07 -3.41
CA ALA A 304 5.02 -1.25 -3.94
C ALA A 304 3.49 -1.04 -3.99
N PRO A 305 2.90 -0.76 -5.17
CA PRO A 305 1.47 -0.47 -5.32
C PRO A 305 0.55 -1.60 -4.85
N GLU A 306 1.01 -2.85 -4.96
CA GLU A 306 0.27 -4.04 -4.51
C GLU A 306 0.11 -4.05 -2.98
N VAL A 307 1.15 -3.65 -2.26
CA VAL A 307 1.14 -3.53 -0.78
C VAL A 307 0.27 -2.35 -0.36
N GLU A 308 0.34 -1.22 -1.07
CA GLU A 308 -0.53 -0.07 -0.82
C GLU A 308 -2.02 -0.45 -0.94
N ALA A 309 -2.39 -1.13 -2.02
CA ALA A 309 -3.76 -1.58 -2.25
C ALA A 309 -4.23 -2.57 -1.18
N ALA A 310 -3.38 -3.56 -0.84
CA ALA A 310 -3.69 -4.53 0.20
C ALA A 310 -3.81 -3.89 1.61
N LEU A 311 -2.94 -2.93 1.93
CA LEU A 311 -2.97 -2.20 3.19
C LEU A 311 -4.24 -1.34 3.30
N ARG A 312 -4.60 -0.60 2.25
CA ARG A 312 -5.83 0.18 2.21
C ARG A 312 -7.06 -0.71 2.41
N ALA A 313 -7.14 -1.83 1.70
CA ALA A 313 -8.21 -2.81 1.86
C ALA A 313 -8.23 -3.49 3.24
N ALA A 314 -7.07 -3.65 3.90
CA ALA A 314 -6.99 -4.17 5.26
C ALA A 314 -7.50 -3.16 6.28
N LEU A 315 -7.12 -1.89 6.16
CA LEU A 315 -7.57 -0.85 7.07
C LEU A 315 -9.06 -0.53 6.90
N GLU A 316 -9.60 -0.58 5.67
CA GLU A 316 -11.05 -0.46 5.43
C GLU A 316 -11.86 -1.56 6.12
N ARG A 317 -11.30 -2.78 6.22
CA ARG A 317 -11.91 -3.91 6.96
C ARG A 317 -11.79 -3.75 8.49
N HIS A 318 -10.83 -2.96 8.96
CA HIS A 318 -10.48 -2.81 10.37
C HIS A 318 -10.37 -1.31 10.75
N PRO A 319 -11.51 -0.60 10.87
CA PRO A 319 -11.53 0.85 11.09
C PRO A 319 -10.84 1.28 12.40
N ASP A 320 -10.83 0.42 13.42
CA ASP A 320 -10.12 0.67 14.68
C ASP A 320 -8.59 0.76 14.51
N VAL A 321 -8.04 0.06 13.51
CA VAL A 321 -6.62 0.15 13.15
C VAL A 321 -6.37 1.43 12.34
N TRP A 322 -7.30 1.78 11.44
CA TRP A 322 -7.24 3.03 10.68
C TRP A 322 -7.21 4.24 11.61
N ASP A 323 -8.12 4.30 12.59
CA ASP A 323 -8.20 5.40 13.55
C ASP A 323 -6.92 5.52 14.38
N ARG A 324 -6.38 4.38 14.87
CA ARG A 324 -5.11 4.37 15.62
C ARG A 324 -3.92 4.84 14.79
N LEU A 325 -3.84 4.43 13.51
CA LEU A 325 -2.81 4.91 12.60
C LEU A 325 -2.96 6.42 12.36
N ARG A 326 -4.20 6.88 12.13
CA ARG A 326 -4.49 8.31 11.94
C ARG A 326 -4.09 9.14 13.15
N ASP A 327 -4.44 8.71 14.36
CA ASP A 327 -4.08 9.38 15.60
C ASP A 327 -2.57 9.46 15.78
N ARG A 328 -1.86 8.37 15.47
CA ARG A 328 -0.38 8.31 15.55
C ARG A 328 0.28 9.24 14.53
N GLU A 329 -0.20 9.25 13.28
CA GLU A 329 0.31 10.16 12.24
C GLU A 329 0.04 11.62 12.62
N LEU A 330 -1.13 11.90 13.20
CA LEU A 330 -1.49 13.24 13.66
C LEU A 330 -0.59 13.69 14.82
N ASP A 331 -0.32 12.83 15.79
CA ASP A 331 0.60 13.12 16.90
C ASP A 331 2.04 13.37 16.43
N ALA A 332 2.51 12.59 15.44
CA ALA A 332 3.81 12.81 14.80
C ALA A 332 3.86 14.16 14.06
N ALA A 333 2.80 14.51 13.33
CA ALA A 333 2.69 15.80 12.64
C ALA A 333 2.67 16.98 13.62
N LEU A 334 1.89 16.88 14.70
CA LEU A 334 1.85 17.90 15.76
C LEU A 334 3.20 18.02 16.46
N THR A 335 3.85 16.90 16.78
CA THR A 335 5.18 16.90 17.40
C THR A 335 6.19 17.62 16.52
N ALA A 336 6.19 17.36 15.21
CA ALA A 336 7.04 18.07 14.25
C ALA A 336 6.74 19.59 14.23
N VAL A 337 5.46 19.99 14.19
CA VAL A 337 5.05 21.40 14.24
C VAL A 337 5.54 22.08 15.51
N PHE A 338 5.30 21.47 16.68
CA PHE A 338 5.71 22.00 17.97
C PHE A 338 7.22 21.90 18.22
N SER A 339 7.97 21.14 17.41
CA SER A 339 9.44 21.13 17.40
C SER A 339 10.04 22.12 16.38
N GLY A 340 9.23 22.95 15.73
CA GLY A 340 9.69 23.99 14.79
C GLY A 340 9.95 23.50 13.36
N ALA A 341 9.36 22.37 12.95
CA ALA A 341 9.54 21.85 11.60
C ALA A 341 9.05 22.83 10.51
N GLY A 342 9.75 22.83 9.37
CA GLY A 342 9.31 23.51 8.16
C GLY A 342 8.02 22.88 7.62
N ARG A 343 7.27 23.63 6.80
CA ARG A 343 6.00 23.13 6.21
C ARG A 343 6.17 21.83 5.42
N ALA A 344 7.29 21.70 4.71
CA ALA A 344 7.59 20.51 3.90
C ALA A 344 8.03 19.30 4.75
N ASP A 345 8.46 19.53 6.00
CA ASP A 345 9.01 18.51 6.89
C ASP A 345 7.94 17.90 7.82
N VAL A 346 6.70 18.41 7.76
CA VAL A 346 5.58 17.83 8.52
C VAL A 346 5.10 16.55 7.81
N PRO A 347 5.14 15.39 8.48
CA PRO A 347 4.71 14.14 7.90
C PRO A 347 3.20 14.18 7.61
N ILE A 348 2.81 13.86 6.38
CA ILE A 348 1.40 13.76 5.96
C ILE A 348 0.84 12.34 6.22
N GLY A 349 1.74 11.37 6.40
CA GLY A 349 1.41 9.98 6.68
C GLY A 349 0.78 9.25 5.50
N PHE A 350 0.44 7.99 5.72
CA PHE A 350 -0.29 7.12 4.79
C PHE A 350 -1.78 7.47 4.74
N THR A 351 -2.38 7.89 5.85
CA THR A 351 -3.83 8.17 5.93
C THR A 351 -4.26 9.47 5.24
N GLY A 352 -3.30 10.25 4.75
CA GLY A 352 -3.56 11.51 4.04
C GLY A 352 -4.21 12.54 4.95
N LEU A 353 -3.55 12.89 6.06
CA LEU A 353 -4.06 13.86 7.02
C LEU A 353 -4.46 15.16 6.33
N THR A 354 -5.69 15.59 6.57
CA THR A 354 -6.17 16.83 5.99
C THR A 354 -5.66 18.03 6.78
N ARG A 355 -5.57 19.17 6.12
CA ARG A 355 -5.12 20.40 6.78
C ARG A 355 -6.10 20.87 7.86
N ALA A 356 -7.40 20.63 7.67
CA ALA A 356 -8.43 20.97 8.64
C ALA A 356 -8.26 20.19 9.95
N GLU A 357 -7.99 18.89 9.87
CA GLU A 357 -7.75 18.05 11.05
C GLU A 357 -6.50 18.47 11.80
N LEU A 358 -5.43 18.80 11.07
CA LEU A 358 -4.21 19.32 11.69
C LEU A 358 -4.47 20.66 12.40
N CYS A 359 -5.29 21.56 11.83
CA CYS A 359 -5.68 22.81 12.49
C CYS A 359 -6.53 22.56 13.74
N GLU A 360 -7.52 21.68 13.66
CA GLU A 360 -8.38 21.33 14.80
C GLU A 360 -7.55 20.75 15.95
N ALA A 361 -6.68 19.78 15.65
CA ALA A 361 -5.82 19.17 16.66
C ALA A 361 -4.77 20.15 17.22
N PHE A 362 -4.20 21.01 16.36
CA PHE A 362 -3.29 22.06 16.78
C PHE A 362 -3.96 23.05 17.75
N THR A 363 -5.17 23.52 17.44
CA THR A 363 -5.91 24.43 18.32
C THR A 363 -6.31 23.75 19.63
N ALA A 364 -6.62 22.45 19.62
CA ALA A 364 -6.87 21.68 20.83
C ALA A 364 -5.62 21.59 21.73
N GLU A 365 -4.43 21.42 21.15
CA GLU A 365 -3.17 21.44 21.92
C GLU A 365 -2.88 22.82 22.52
N LEU A 366 -3.13 23.90 21.78
CA LEU A 366 -3.01 25.26 22.32
C LEU A 366 -4.00 25.51 23.46
N ALA A 367 -5.25 25.06 23.32
CA ALA A 367 -6.27 25.18 24.36
C ALA A 367 -5.94 24.37 25.63
N ARG A 368 -5.12 23.30 25.50
CA ARG A 368 -4.55 22.56 26.64
C ARG A 368 -3.35 23.28 27.31
N GLY A 369 -2.94 24.43 26.77
CA GLY A 369 -1.86 25.25 27.30
C GLY A 369 -0.48 24.94 26.71
N ARG A 370 -0.40 24.15 25.63
CA ARG A 370 0.87 23.94 24.92
C ARG A 370 1.25 25.21 24.17
N ARG A 371 2.49 25.65 24.31
CA ARG A 371 3.01 26.88 23.68
C ARG A 371 3.96 26.54 22.53
N LEU A 372 3.98 27.40 21.51
CA LEU A 372 4.93 27.30 20.41
C LEU A 372 6.32 27.80 20.86
N PRO A 373 7.40 27.03 20.68
CA PRO A 373 8.75 27.51 20.97
C PRO A 373 9.23 28.55 19.94
N GLU A 374 8.81 28.41 18.69
CA GLU A 374 9.13 29.33 17.59
C GLU A 374 7.90 29.52 16.70
N VAL A 375 7.61 30.76 16.29
CA VAL A 375 6.52 31.07 15.37
C VAL A 375 7.08 31.19 13.96
N GLY A 376 7.34 30.02 13.37
CA GLY A 376 7.92 29.85 12.04
C GLY A 376 7.37 28.64 11.29
N GLY A 377 7.86 28.43 10.06
CA GLY A 377 7.64 27.21 9.29
C GLY A 377 6.17 26.76 9.18
N ALA A 378 5.88 25.53 9.62
CA ALA A 378 4.55 24.95 9.57
C ALA A 378 3.57 25.59 10.57
N ALA A 379 4.07 26.01 11.74
CA ALA A 379 3.28 26.60 12.81
C ALA A 379 2.67 27.95 12.40
N ALA A 380 3.44 28.79 11.71
CA ALA A 380 2.95 30.06 11.17
C ALA A 380 1.72 29.90 10.26
N ALA A 381 1.76 28.91 9.36
CA ALA A 381 0.64 28.63 8.46
C ALA A 381 -0.58 28.07 9.21
N LEU A 382 -0.38 27.22 10.23
CA LEU A 382 -1.47 26.70 11.06
C LEU A 382 -2.12 27.80 11.90
N VAL A 383 -1.34 28.75 12.44
CA VAL A 383 -1.86 29.90 13.18
C VAL A 383 -2.72 30.77 12.26
N GLU A 384 -2.24 31.12 11.07
CA GLU A 384 -3.01 31.89 10.09
C GLU A 384 -4.33 31.21 9.72
N GLU A 385 -4.28 29.92 9.39
CA GLU A 385 -5.47 29.12 9.02
C GLU A 385 -6.44 28.97 10.19
N SER A 386 -5.95 28.74 11.40
CA SER A 386 -6.77 28.57 12.60
C SER A 386 -7.52 29.85 12.95
N VAL A 387 -6.85 31.00 12.84
CA VAL A 387 -7.46 32.33 13.06
C VAL A 387 -8.50 32.65 11.97
N ALA A 388 -8.28 32.20 10.73
CA ALA A 388 -9.24 32.37 9.64
C ALA A 388 -10.50 31.50 9.81
N LEU A 389 -10.39 30.34 10.47
CA LEU A 389 -11.44 29.32 10.64
C LEU A 389 -12.22 29.44 11.97
N PRO A 390 -12.55 30.67 12.40
CA PRO A 390 -12.96 31.03 13.77
C PRO A 390 -12.54 30.13 14.95
N HIS A 391 -11.37 29.49 14.91
CA HIS A 391 -10.90 28.68 16.05
C HIS A 391 -10.33 29.59 17.16
N PRO A 392 -10.47 29.22 18.44
CA PRO A 392 -9.97 30.01 19.55
C PRO A 392 -8.44 29.89 19.64
N VAL A 393 -7.72 30.82 19.02
CA VAL A 393 -6.27 30.98 19.18
C VAL A 393 -5.99 32.26 19.94
N VAL A 394 -5.40 32.13 21.13
CA VAL A 394 -4.98 33.27 21.97
C VAL A 394 -3.55 33.64 21.57
N LEU A 395 -3.39 34.67 20.75
CA LEU A 395 -2.11 35.05 20.16
C LEU A 395 -1.13 35.59 21.19
N LEU A 396 -1.61 36.28 22.23
CA LEU A 396 -0.73 36.85 23.28
C LEU A 396 -0.07 35.78 24.16
N GLU A 397 -0.70 34.60 24.28
CA GLU A 397 -0.19 33.47 25.08
C GLU A 397 0.48 32.39 24.22
N LEU A 398 0.41 32.54 22.89
CA LEU A 398 0.81 31.52 21.91
C LEU A 398 2.27 31.06 22.06
N THR A 399 3.18 31.98 22.34
CA THR A 399 4.63 31.74 22.26
C THR A 399 5.43 32.66 23.17
N ASP A 400 6.66 32.27 23.49
CA ASP A 400 7.69 33.18 24.02
C ASP A 400 8.55 33.83 22.91
N ASP A 401 8.47 33.34 21.66
CA ASP A 401 9.08 33.95 20.49
C ASP A 401 8.27 35.16 20.01
N LEU A 402 8.35 36.24 20.79
CA LEU A 402 7.65 37.49 20.51
C LEU A 402 8.08 38.10 19.16
N ALA A 403 9.31 37.87 18.74
CA ALA A 403 9.82 38.32 17.45
C ALA A 403 9.16 37.58 16.28
N GLY A 404 9.01 36.26 16.38
CA GLY A 404 8.28 35.45 15.40
C GLY A 404 6.81 35.83 15.31
N LEU A 405 6.15 36.04 16.45
CA LEU A 405 4.77 36.53 16.48
C LEU A 405 4.63 37.91 15.82
N ALA A 406 5.55 38.84 16.10
CA ALA A 406 5.54 40.16 15.48
C ALA A 406 5.73 40.09 13.96
N ARG A 407 6.67 39.27 13.46
CA ARG A 407 6.85 39.01 12.02
C ARG A 407 5.59 38.43 11.38
N LEU A 408 4.96 37.46 12.04
CA LEU A 408 3.76 36.83 11.55
C LEU A 408 2.60 37.83 11.46
N ALA A 409 2.35 38.59 12.52
CA ALA A 409 1.29 39.59 12.57
C ALA A 409 1.51 40.70 11.53
N THR A 410 2.75 41.17 11.33
CA THR A 410 3.05 42.21 10.33
C THR A 410 2.88 41.70 8.90
N SER A 411 3.27 40.45 8.64
CA SER A 411 3.20 39.87 7.29
C SER A 411 1.83 39.30 6.90
N ARG A 412 0.98 38.95 7.88
CA ARG A 412 -0.31 38.28 7.66
C ARG A 412 -1.50 39.12 8.15
N PRO A 413 -2.32 39.69 7.24
CA PRO A 413 -3.44 40.55 7.63
C PRO A 413 -4.46 39.89 8.58
N VAL A 414 -4.76 38.61 8.39
CA VAL A 414 -5.72 37.88 9.24
C VAL A 414 -5.21 37.77 10.68
N VAL A 415 -3.91 37.49 10.84
CA VAL A 415 -3.26 37.44 12.15
C VAL A 415 -3.17 38.85 12.77
N ARG A 416 -2.87 39.88 11.96
CA ARG A 416 -2.90 41.28 12.39
C ARG A 416 -4.25 41.65 13.00
N GLU A 417 -5.34 41.40 12.28
CA GLU A 417 -6.68 41.75 12.73
C GLU A 417 -7.08 41.03 14.02
N ALA A 418 -6.70 39.76 14.15
CA ALA A 418 -6.93 38.99 15.36
C ALA A 418 -6.12 39.53 16.54
N LEU A 419 -4.83 39.82 16.34
CA LEU A 419 -3.97 40.39 17.37
C LEU A 419 -4.50 41.74 17.85
N VAL A 420 -4.91 42.63 16.94
CA VAL A 420 -5.49 43.94 17.29
C VAL A 420 -6.77 43.77 18.12
N ARG A 421 -7.64 42.81 17.76
CA ARG A 421 -8.87 42.52 18.50
C ARG A 421 -8.58 42.03 19.91
N GLU A 422 -7.63 41.10 20.04
CA GLU A 422 -7.21 40.56 21.33
C GLU A 422 -6.56 41.64 22.20
N TRP A 423 -5.68 42.46 21.60
CA TRP A 423 -5.01 43.60 22.24
C TRP A 423 -6.02 44.61 22.82
N ALA A 424 -7.10 44.91 22.09
CA ALA A 424 -8.16 45.79 22.57
C ALA A 424 -9.00 45.19 23.71
N GLY A 425 -9.01 43.86 23.84
CA GLY A 425 -9.72 43.12 24.88
C GLY A 425 -8.91 42.86 26.15
N VAL A 426 -7.65 43.31 26.22
CA VAL A 426 -6.75 43.08 27.36
C VAL A 426 -7.25 43.84 28.59
N LEU A 427 -7.68 43.09 29.61
CA LEU A 427 -8.09 43.65 30.91
C LEU A 427 -6.90 43.82 31.86
N GLU A 428 -5.95 42.89 31.82
CA GLU A 428 -4.72 42.89 32.60
C GLU A 428 -3.53 42.76 31.66
N TRP A 429 -2.61 43.72 31.68
CA TRP A 429 -1.50 43.78 30.73
C TRP A 429 -0.36 42.84 31.14
N PRO A 430 -0.03 41.82 30.32
CA PRO A 430 1.10 40.95 30.59
C PRO A 430 2.43 41.69 30.74
N ALA A 431 3.35 41.13 31.53
CA ALA A 431 4.70 41.68 31.67
C ALA A 431 5.47 41.70 30.32
N SER A 432 5.14 40.79 29.41
CA SER A 432 5.72 40.70 28.06
C SER A 432 5.17 41.71 27.06
N SER A 433 4.09 42.46 27.40
CA SER A 433 3.44 43.36 26.44
C SER A 433 4.32 44.48 25.92
N ALA A 434 5.23 45.01 26.76
CA ALA A 434 6.19 46.02 26.32
C ALA A 434 7.20 45.44 25.32
N SER A 435 7.66 44.21 25.56
CA SER A 435 8.56 43.50 24.65
C SER A 435 7.87 43.16 23.33
N LEU A 436 6.62 42.68 23.36
CA LEU A 436 5.86 42.38 22.14
C LEU A 436 5.58 43.65 21.33
N LEU A 437 5.15 44.74 21.97
CA LEU A 437 4.98 46.03 21.29
C LEU A 437 6.31 46.51 20.69
N GLY A 438 7.42 46.38 21.43
CA GLY A 438 8.75 46.70 20.92
C GLY A 438 9.07 45.91 19.65
N HIS A 439 8.86 44.58 19.65
CA HIS A 439 9.09 43.74 18.48
C HIS A 439 8.17 44.10 17.29
N LEU A 440 6.90 44.45 17.53
CA LEU A 440 6.00 44.93 16.47
C LEU A 440 6.50 46.23 15.84
N LEU A 441 7.03 47.16 16.64
CA LEU A 441 7.61 48.41 16.14
C LEU A 441 8.92 48.21 15.37
N LEU A 442 9.68 47.15 15.67
CA LEU A 442 10.84 46.77 14.87
C LEU A 442 10.45 46.31 13.47
N GLU A 443 9.32 45.60 13.36
CA GLU A 443 8.81 45.10 12.07
C GLU A 443 8.13 46.20 11.25
N ASP A 444 7.28 47.03 11.88
CA ASP A 444 6.64 48.17 11.23
C ASP A 444 6.26 49.27 12.25
N PRO A 445 6.84 50.49 12.16
CA PRO A 445 6.49 51.61 13.04
C PRO A 445 5.00 51.97 13.07
N ASP A 446 4.24 51.65 12.03
CA ASP A 446 2.80 51.95 11.96
C ASP A 446 1.95 51.12 12.94
N TRP A 447 2.53 50.08 13.55
CA TRP A 447 1.92 49.42 14.71
C TRP A 447 1.66 50.38 15.86
N PHE A 448 2.44 51.46 15.99
CA PHE A 448 2.18 52.52 16.96
C PHE A 448 0.84 53.20 16.75
N LEU A 449 0.47 53.52 15.51
CA LEU A 449 -0.85 54.11 15.19
C LEU A 449 -1.98 53.12 15.47
N THR A 450 -1.71 51.83 15.28
CA THR A 450 -2.71 50.77 15.41
C THR A 450 -3.02 50.46 16.88
N LEU A 451 -1.99 50.41 17.74
CA LEU A 451 -2.10 49.90 19.11
C LEU A 451 -1.80 50.94 20.19
N GLY A 452 -1.10 52.03 19.86
CA GLY A 452 -0.62 52.99 20.85
C GLY A 452 -1.74 53.58 21.70
N GLY A 453 -2.83 54.03 21.06
CA GLY A 453 -3.97 54.65 21.75
C GLY A 453 -4.73 53.72 22.71
N SER A 454 -4.65 52.40 22.51
CA SER A 454 -5.24 51.39 23.40
C SER A 454 -4.24 50.81 24.41
N THR A 455 -2.97 51.22 24.36
CA THR A 455 -1.90 50.69 25.21
C THR A 455 -1.61 51.62 26.40
N PRO A 456 -1.45 51.12 27.63
CA PRO A 456 -1.09 51.92 28.79
C PRO A 456 0.21 52.70 28.57
N PRO A 457 0.29 53.97 29.02
CA PRO A 457 1.50 54.78 28.88
C PRO A 457 2.76 54.14 29.47
N SER A 458 2.64 53.32 30.52
CA SER A 458 3.77 52.61 31.12
C SER A 458 4.39 51.58 30.16
N VAL A 459 3.57 50.85 29.40
CA VAL A 459 3.99 49.85 28.42
C VAL A 459 4.59 50.53 27.19
N VAL A 460 3.94 51.59 26.70
CA VAL A 460 4.43 52.37 25.55
C VAL A 460 5.81 52.98 25.84
N ARG A 461 5.97 53.62 27.01
CA ARG A 461 7.23 54.25 27.40
C ARG A 461 8.36 53.27 27.67
N ALA A 462 8.04 52.01 27.96
CA ALA A 462 9.04 50.95 28.05
C ALA A 462 9.43 50.41 26.66
N ALA A 463 8.46 50.29 25.73
CA ALA A 463 8.67 49.73 24.40
C ALA A 463 9.40 50.69 23.43
N LEU A 464 9.08 51.99 23.46
CA LEU A 464 9.59 52.99 22.50
C LEU A 464 11.13 53.13 22.54
N PRO A 465 11.79 53.33 23.71
CA PRO A 465 13.24 53.43 23.75
C PRO A 465 13.91 52.14 23.32
N TRP A 466 13.37 51.00 23.76
CA TRP A 466 13.90 49.68 23.42
C TRP A 466 13.90 49.42 21.91
N ALA A 467 12.81 49.80 21.23
CA ALA A 467 12.70 49.68 19.78
C ALA A 467 13.63 50.68 19.07
N ALA A 468 13.64 51.94 19.51
CA ALA A 468 14.45 53.00 18.91
C ALA A 468 15.95 52.67 18.89
N GLU A 469 16.49 52.07 19.96
CA GLU A 469 17.89 51.62 20.06
C GLU A 469 18.28 50.55 19.02
N ARG A 470 17.30 49.84 18.45
CA ARG A 470 17.49 48.67 17.58
C ARG A 470 17.07 48.94 16.13
N LEU A 471 16.44 50.07 15.87
CA LEU A 471 16.02 50.49 14.54
C LEU A 471 17.14 51.20 13.78
N ALA A 472 17.15 51.04 12.46
CA ALA A 472 18.01 51.86 11.59
C ALA A 472 17.49 53.31 11.50
N ALA A 473 18.37 54.26 11.19
CA ALA A 473 18.04 55.70 11.16
C ALA A 473 16.74 56.07 10.40
N PRO A 474 16.45 55.51 9.19
CA PRO A 474 15.20 55.81 8.49
C PRO A 474 13.94 55.31 9.23
N MET A 475 14.04 54.19 9.94
CA MET A 475 12.94 53.64 10.73
C MET A 475 12.77 54.37 12.06
N VAL A 476 13.85 54.86 12.66
CA VAL A 476 13.80 55.76 13.82
C VAL A 476 13.09 57.06 13.45
N GLU A 477 13.44 57.68 12.31
CA GLU A 477 12.76 58.87 11.80
C GLU A 477 11.28 58.60 11.58
N ARG A 478 10.93 57.51 10.89
CA ARG A 478 9.52 57.11 10.67
C ARG A 478 8.79 56.92 11.99
N LEU A 479 9.36 56.18 12.95
CA LEU A 479 8.76 55.96 14.26
C LEU A 479 8.55 57.28 15.01
N ALA A 480 9.53 58.18 15.03
CA ALA A 480 9.42 59.47 15.70
C ALA A 480 8.31 60.35 15.09
N VAL A 481 8.22 60.41 13.76
CA VAL A 481 7.13 61.13 13.07
C VAL A 481 5.78 60.48 13.36
N THR A 482 5.70 59.15 13.31
CA THR A 482 4.48 58.39 13.60
C THR A 482 3.98 58.62 15.03
N VAL A 483 4.88 58.66 16.03
CA VAL A 483 4.54 58.97 17.42
C VAL A 483 4.04 60.40 17.55
N ALA A 484 4.77 61.36 16.98
CA ALA A 484 4.44 62.78 17.07
C ALA A 484 3.17 63.19 16.31
N ALA A 485 2.74 62.41 15.32
CA ALA A 485 1.52 62.63 14.57
C ALA A 485 0.30 61.83 15.09
N SER A 486 0.47 61.05 16.16
CA SER A 486 -0.58 60.17 16.69
C SER A 486 -1.60 60.89 17.59
N GLU A 487 -2.67 60.19 17.99
CA GLU A 487 -3.61 60.69 19.01
C GLU A 487 -2.98 60.90 20.39
N LEU A 488 -1.77 60.35 20.62
CA LEU A 488 -0.99 60.52 21.85
C LEU A 488 0.02 61.68 21.73
N ALA A 489 -0.04 62.47 20.65
CA ALA A 489 0.77 63.65 20.48
C ALA A 489 0.56 64.66 21.63
N GLY A 490 1.63 65.34 22.03
CA GLY A 490 1.63 66.31 23.12
C GLY A 490 2.28 65.78 24.41
N GLN A 491 2.89 64.60 24.36
CA GLN A 491 3.57 63.98 25.50
C GLN A 491 5.11 64.07 25.38
N GLY A 492 5.62 64.60 24.27
CA GLY A 492 7.05 64.73 23.96
C GLY A 492 7.78 63.41 23.81
N TRP A 493 7.06 62.31 23.59
CA TRP A 493 7.64 60.96 23.51
C TRP A 493 8.49 60.78 22.26
N ALA A 494 8.15 61.42 21.15
CA ALA A 494 8.92 61.29 19.91
C ALA A 494 10.36 61.80 20.06
N LEU A 495 10.56 62.93 20.75
CA LEU A 495 11.89 63.44 21.05
C LEU A 495 12.56 62.67 22.19
N ARG A 496 11.85 62.48 23.31
CA ARG A 496 12.43 61.98 24.57
C ARG A 496 12.67 60.48 24.60
N ASP A 497 11.73 59.71 24.07
CA ASP A 497 11.69 58.25 24.21
C ASP A 497 12.05 57.54 22.88
N VAL A 498 12.08 58.25 21.73
CA VAL A 498 12.51 57.71 20.42
C VAL A 498 13.83 58.34 19.95
N LEU A 499 13.84 59.61 19.56
CA LEU A 499 15.03 60.22 18.91
C LEU A 499 16.26 60.29 19.82
N PHE A 500 16.13 60.84 21.03
CA PHE A 500 17.26 60.95 21.96
C PHE A 500 17.67 59.62 22.59
N ARG A 501 16.88 58.56 22.44
CA ARG A 501 17.17 57.21 22.93
C ARG A 501 17.62 56.25 21.84
N SER A 502 17.58 56.65 20.57
CA SER A 502 17.89 55.79 19.42
C SER A 502 19.36 55.38 19.30
N GLY A 503 20.29 56.10 19.96
CA GLY A 503 21.72 55.88 19.83
C GLY A 503 22.33 56.34 18.49
N LEU A 504 21.55 57.05 17.66
CA LEU A 504 22.04 57.72 16.45
C LEU A 504 23.03 58.84 16.79
N ALA A 505 23.88 59.19 15.82
CA ALA A 505 24.82 60.31 15.99
C ALA A 505 24.06 61.65 16.13
N GLU A 506 24.64 62.60 16.86
CA GLU A 506 24.00 63.90 17.12
C GLU A 506 23.66 64.63 15.82
N GLU A 507 24.50 64.52 14.80
CA GLU A 507 24.29 65.11 13.49
C GLU A 507 23.09 64.49 12.75
N GLU A 508 22.89 63.18 12.88
CA GLU A 508 21.75 62.47 12.28
C GLU A 508 20.44 62.83 12.98
N VAL A 509 20.45 62.88 14.31
CA VAL A 509 19.30 63.33 15.11
C VAL A 509 18.96 64.78 14.77
N ALA A 510 19.95 65.67 14.69
CA ALA A 510 19.74 67.07 14.31
C ALA A 510 19.14 67.19 12.90
N ALA A 511 19.60 66.37 11.94
CA ALA A 511 19.06 66.36 10.59
C ALA A 511 17.60 65.87 10.55
N ILE A 512 17.25 64.81 11.30
CA ILE A 512 15.87 64.31 11.41
C ILE A 512 14.95 65.36 12.06
N VAL A 513 15.42 65.99 13.13
CA VAL A 513 14.69 67.06 13.84
C VAL A 513 14.45 68.24 12.92
N ALA A 514 15.45 68.68 12.15
CA ALA A 514 15.30 69.79 11.21
C ALA A 514 14.24 69.49 10.14
N ARG A 515 14.24 68.29 9.55
CA ARG A 515 13.25 67.89 8.53
C ARG A 515 11.82 67.82 9.05
N ASN A 516 11.64 67.37 10.29
CA ASN A 516 10.32 67.07 10.86
C ASN A 516 9.93 68.02 12.01
N PHE A 517 10.60 69.18 12.11
CA PHE A 517 10.57 70.06 13.28
C PHE A 517 9.15 70.43 13.71
N LEU A 518 8.27 70.76 12.77
CA LEU A 518 6.90 71.19 13.05
C LEU A 518 6.09 70.11 13.78
N VAL A 519 6.24 68.85 13.36
CA VAL A 519 5.50 67.72 13.93
C VAL A 519 6.07 67.36 15.29
N LEU A 520 7.40 67.32 15.43
CA LEU A 520 8.08 67.00 16.68
C LEU A 520 7.90 68.08 17.77
N ALA A 521 7.94 69.36 17.39
CA ALA A 521 7.68 70.47 18.31
C ALA A 521 6.21 70.50 18.78
N GLY A 522 5.28 70.10 17.91
CA GLY A 522 3.87 69.90 18.28
C GLY A 522 3.71 68.81 19.34
N ASP A 523 4.41 67.68 19.19
CA ASP A 523 4.40 66.62 20.21
C ASP A 523 5.06 67.04 21.53
N ASP A 524 6.11 67.86 21.48
CA ASP A 524 6.79 68.39 22.67
C ASP A 524 6.00 69.52 23.36
N GLY A 525 4.83 69.90 22.83
CA GLY A 525 3.92 70.88 23.43
C GLY A 525 4.27 72.34 23.13
N TRP A 526 5.03 72.61 22.07
CA TRP A 526 5.39 73.97 21.68
C TRP A 526 4.18 74.75 21.13
N PRO A 527 4.08 76.06 21.39
CA PRO A 527 3.08 76.90 20.73
C PRO A 527 3.29 76.91 19.21
N GLY A 528 2.22 76.63 18.45
CA GLY A 528 2.32 76.44 17.00
C GLY A 528 2.81 77.65 16.20
N GLU A 529 2.72 78.87 16.73
CA GLU A 529 3.35 80.06 16.12
C GLU A 529 4.86 80.10 16.33
N VAL A 530 5.32 79.73 17.53
CA VAL A 530 6.75 79.64 17.86
C VAL A 530 7.41 78.53 17.04
N ALA A 531 6.77 77.35 16.95
CA ALA A 531 7.27 76.24 16.14
C ALA A 531 7.41 76.61 14.64
N ARG A 532 6.46 77.37 14.08
CA ARG A 532 6.51 77.82 12.67
C ARG A 532 7.60 78.84 12.39
N LEU A 533 7.80 79.81 13.29
CA LEU A 533 8.89 80.78 13.17
C LEU A 533 10.26 80.11 13.24
N THR A 534 10.43 79.15 14.16
CA THR A 534 11.67 78.39 14.30
C THR A 534 11.92 77.44 13.13
N ALA A 535 10.90 76.77 12.59
CA ALA A 535 11.03 75.96 11.37
C ALA A 535 11.52 76.79 10.17
N GLY A 536 11.02 78.02 10.03
CA GLY A 536 11.45 78.96 8.99
C GLY A 536 12.92 79.41 9.15
N ALA A 537 13.40 79.57 10.40
CA ALA A 537 14.79 79.92 10.69
C ALA A 537 15.77 78.74 10.50
N LEU A 538 15.30 77.50 10.66
CA LEU A 538 16.08 76.28 10.43
C LEU A 538 16.24 75.93 8.93
N GLY A 539 15.63 76.70 8.02
CA GLY A 539 15.70 76.45 6.58
C GLY A 539 14.92 75.21 6.10
N ALA A 540 14.01 74.67 6.93
CA ALA A 540 13.21 73.48 6.64
C ALA A 540 12.01 73.73 5.69
N GLY A 541 12.07 74.83 4.92
CA GLY A 541 10.99 75.30 4.06
C GLY A 541 11.38 75.26 2.58
N ASP A 542 11.51 74.06 2.01
CA ASP A 542 11.19 73.81 0.60
C ASP A 542 11.14 72.30 0.33
N GLY A 543 9.93 71.76 0.21
CA GLY A 543 9.70 70.34 -0.07
C GLY A 543 8.32 69.85 0.33
N GLY A 544 7.26 70.44 -0.24
CA GLY A 544 5.90 69.94 -0.06
C GLY A 544 4.82 70.92 -0.52
N GLU A 545 4.74 71.18 -1.83
CA GLU A 545 3.47 71.59 -2.43
C GLU A 545 2.40 70.56 -2.07
N ALA A 546 1.27 71.05 -1.55
CA ALA A 546 0.09 70.26 -1.30
C ALA A 546 -0.39 69.60 -2.60
N PRO A 547 -0.67 68.29 -2.64
CA PRO A 547 -1.45 67.72 -3.73
C PRO A 547 -2.92 68.05 -3.49
N GLU A 548 -3.34 69.23 -3.97
CA GLU A 548 -4.74 69.50 -4.27
C GLU A 548 -5.16 68.58 -5.43
N GLY A 549 -5.84 67.46 -5.13
CA GLY A 549 -6.44 66.66 -6.21
C GLY A 549 -6.69 65.18 -5.95
N ARG A 550 -7.57 64.83 -5.00
CA ARG A 550 -8.50 63.70 -5.18
C ARG A 550 -9.71 63.79 -4.24
N ARG A 551 -10.63 64.70 -4.57
CA ARG A 551 -12.05 64.42 -4.36
C ARG A 551 -12.44 63.24 -5.24
N LYS A 552 -12.64 62.06 -4.64
CA LYS A 552 -13.58 61.04 -5.12
C LYS A 552 -14.27 60.40 -3.92
N THR A 553 -15.47 60.92 -3.65
CA THR A 553 -16.70 60.17 -3.34
C THR A 553 -16.52 58.71 -2.88
N GLY A 554 -16.84 58.45 -1.61
CA GLY A 554 -16.96 57.12 -1.03
C GLY A 554 -17.89 57.16 0.19
N MET A 555 -19.14 57.49 -0.07
CA MET A 555 -20.28 57.49 0.86
C MET A 555 -20.42 56.14 1.57
N TRP A 556 -20.21 56.07 2.89
CA TRP A 556 -20.72 54.98 3.71
C TRP A 556 -22.14 55.35 4.20
N PRO A 557 -23.16 54.49 4.00
CA PRO A 557 -24.51 54.79 4.45
C PRO A 557 -24.57 54.62 5.97
N ARG A 558 -24.85 55.72 6.67
CA ARG A 558 -25.43 55.67 8.02
C ARG A 558 -26.80 55.00 7.94
N ARG A 559 -26.91 53.74 8.39
CA ARG A 559 -28.18 53.22 8.89
C ARG A 559 -28.45 53.86 10.25
N ARG A 560 -29.51 54.66 10.34
CA ARG A 560 -30.21 54.94 11.61
C ARG A 560 -31.53 54.19 11.56
N ARG A 561 -31.75 53.38 12.62
CA ARG A 561 -33.01 52.77 13.09
C ARG A 561 -33.84 51.99 12.09
#